data_AF-A0AAW0N912-F1
#
_entry.id   AF-A0AAW0N912-F1
#
_cell.length_a   1.000
_cell.length_b   1.000
_cell.length_c   1.000
_cell.angle_alpha   90.00
_cell.angle_beta   90.00
_cell.angle_gamma   90.00
#
_symmetry.space_group_name_H-M   'P 1'
#
loop_
_entity.id
_entity.type
_entity.pdbx_description
1 polymer ?
#
loop_
_entity_poly.entity_id
_entity_poly.type
_entity_poly.pdbx_seq_one_letter_code
_entity_poly.pdbx_strand_id
1 'polypeptide(L)'
;MFFDPDFDFGACPEWSACENHPVFSLWRQASQNFAETACGNITVLLNGSISNAFNRTSLFGSVELDSLHPQRVHYVNIHVVASLKGPRIESCSRGSVLDLINILQNRGFRWTCKDNDQMLMMLQCDQSQASCSVTNLKSVLLNQHT
;
A
#
# COMPACT_ATOMS: atom_id res chain seq x y z
N MET A 1 16.43 5.34 39.99
CA MET A 1 16.34 5.38 38.52
C MET A 1 15.74 6.73 38.19
N PHE A 2 16.54 7.63 37.63
CA PHE A 2 16.06 8.97 37.30
C PHE A 2 15.38 8.90 35.94
N PHE A 3 14.10 9.23 35.90
CA PHE A 3 13.36 9.48 34.67
C PHE A 3 13.68 10.92 34.28
N ASP A 4 14.34 11.10 33.14
CA ASP A 4 14.49 12.42 32.52
C ASP A 4 13.18 12.73 31.76
N PRO A 5 12.41 13.75 32.16
CA PRO A 5 11.15 14.08 31.50
C PRO A 5 11.34 14.78 30.14
N ASP A 6 12.55 15.17 29.78
CA ASP A 6 12.83 15.86 28.51
C ASP A 6 12.90 14.91 27.31
N PHE A 7 12.81 15.49 26.10
CA PHE A 7 12.93 14.74 24.85
C PHE A 7 14.37 14.25 24.63
N ASP A 8 14.51 12.97 24.25
CA ASP A 8 15.77 12.45 23.73
C ASP A 8 15.97 12.90 22.27
N PHE A 9 16.93 13.81 22.08
CA PHE A 9 17.34 14.29 20.75
C PHE A 9 18.54 13.50 20.16
N GLY A 10 19.12 12.57 20.91
CA GLY A 10 20.23 11.74 20.47
C GLY A 10 19.76 10.54 19.65
N ALA A 11 18.65 9.91 20.07
CA ALA A 11 18.06 8.79 19.35
C ALA A 11 16.57 8.61 19.66
N CYS A 12 15.88 7.85 18.81
CA CYS A 12 14.57 7.30 19.09
C CYS A 12 14.62 5.77 18.99
N PRO A 13 13.76 5.03 19.72
CA PRO A 13 13.67 3.59 19.58
C PRO A 13 13.36 3.19 18.14
N GLU A 14 14.07 2.19 17.63
CA GLU A 14 13.74 1.57 16.35
C GLU A 14 12.39 0.85 16.41
N TRP A 15 11.80 0.60 15.24
CA TRP A 15 10.50 -0.06 15.10
C TRP A 15 10.44 -1.46 15.76
N SER A 16 11.58 -2.15 15.83
CA SER A 16 11.74 -3.47 16.44
C SER A 16 12.13 -3.45 17.91
N ALA A 17 12.44 -2.26 18.48
CA ALA A 17 12.99 -2.16 19.82
C ALA A 17 11.97 -2.48 20.91
N CYS A 18 10.71 -2.06 20.74
CA CYS A 18 9.61 -2.40 21.65
C CYS A 18 8.24 -2.16 20.98
N GLU A 19 7.20 -2.87 21.44
CA GLU A 19 5.86 -2.79 20.84
C GLU A 19 5.17 -1.43 21.06
N ASN A 20 5.54 -0.68 22.11
CA ASN A 20 4.80 0.52 22.53
C ASN A 20 5.65 1.79 22.55
N HIS A 21 6.65 1.92 21.68
CA HIS A 21 7.35 3.20 21.57
C HIS A 21 6.40 4.30 21.02
N PRO A 22 6.66 5.58 21.32
CA PRO A 22 5.70 6.67 21.03
C PRO A 22 5.30 6.74 19.54
N VAL A 23 6.27 6.59 18.63
CA VAL A 23 6.04 6.64 17.18
C VAL A 23 5.17 5.48 16.70
N PHE A 24 5.45 4.24 17.12
CA PHE A 24 4.62 3.09 16.74
C PHE A 24 3.21 3.21 17.29
N SER A 25 3.08 3.60 18.57
CA SER A 25 1.79 3.77 19.22
C SER A 25 0.93 4.81 18.50
N LEU A 26 1.54 5.94 18.12
CA LEU A 26 0.89 6.98 17.33
C LEU A 26 0.37 6.44 15.99
N TRP A 27 1.24 5.79 15.21
CA TRP A 27 0.86 5.30 13.89
C TRP A 27 -0.16 4.17 13.96
N ARG A 28 -0.04 3.25 14.93
CA ARG A 28 -1.03 2.21 15.18
C ARG A 28 -2.42 2.81 15.42
N GLN A 29 -2.52 3.80 16.31
CA GLN A 29 -3.79 4.44 16.62
C GLN A 29 -4.35 5.24 15.43
N ALA A 30 -3.49 5.96 14.72
CA ALA A 30 -3.88 6.73 13.54
C ALA A 30 -4.37 5.83 12.39
N SER A 31 -3.62 4.77 12.08
CA SER A 31 -3.96 3.76 11.09
C SER A 31 -5.27 3.05 11.42
N GLN A 32 -5.47 2.66 12.69
CA GLN A 32 -6.72 2.07 13.14
C GLN A 32 -7.90 3.02 12.87
N ASN A 33 -7.81 4.26 13.36
CA ASN A 33 -8.88 5.25 13.18
C ASN A 33 -9.16 5.54 11.69
N PHE A 34 -8.12 5.63 10.87
CA PHE A 34 -8.25 5.81 9.42
C PHE A 34 -9.01 4.65 8.76
N ALA A 35 -8.66 3.41 9.09
CA ALA A 35 -9.33 2.23 8.54
C ALA A 35 -10.75 2.02 9.07
N GLU A 36 -10.99 2.31 10.35
CA GLU A 36 -12.33 2.24 10.94
C GLU A 36 -13.28 3.28 10.33
N THR A 37 -12.78 4.44 9.89
CA THR A 37 -13.59 5.49 9.29
C THR A 37 -13.72 5.37 7.76
N ALA A 38 -12.96 4.47 7.13
CA ALA A 38 -13.03 4.23 5.69
C ALA A 38 -14.41 3.71 5.26
N CYS A 39 -14.88 4.19 4.10
CA CYS A 39 -16.15 3.79 3.50
C CYS A 39 -16.09 3.84 1.97
N GLY A 40 -17.03 3.16 1.31
CA GLY A 40 -17.10 3.10 -0.14
C GLY A 40 -16.02 2.23 -0.76
N ASN A 41 -15.34 2.75 -1.79
CA ASN A 41 -14.27 2.05 -2.49
C ASN A 41 -12.93 2.54 -1.95
N ILE A 42 -12.11 1.61 -1.44
CA ILE A 42 -10.75 1.91 -1.01
C ILE A 42 -9.74 1.46 -2.05
N THR A 43 -8.53 2.02 -1.96
CA THR A 43 -7.42 1.68 -2.84
C THR A 43 -6.20 1.34 -2.01
N VAL A 44 -5.57 0.21 -2.32
CA VAL A 44 -4.35 -0.29 -1.69
C VAL A 44 -3.25 -0.31 -2.75
N LEU A 45 -2.13 0.34 -2.47
CA LEU A 45 -0.97 0.37 -3.35
C LEU A 45 0.17 -0.46 -2.74
N LEU A 46 0.60 -1.50 -3.43
CA LEU A 46 1.66 -2.40 -3.01
C LEU A 46 2.86 -2.33 -3.97
N ASN A 47 4.06 -2.50 -3.43
CA ASN A 47 5.28 -2.49 -4.22
C ASN A 47 5.57 -3.89 -4.79
N GLY A 48 5.44 -4.04 -6.10
CA GLY A 48 5.70 -5.30 -6.81
C GLY A 48 7.18 -5.65 -7.00
N SER A 49 8.10 -4.73 -6.67
CA SER A 49 9.55 -4.92 -6.82
C SER A 49 10.25 -5.42 -5.56
N ILE A 50 9.52 -5.63 -4.47
CA ILE A 50 10.03 -6.24 -3.25
C ILE A 50 9.39 -7.62 -3.04
N SER A 51 10.05 -8.47 -2.26
CA SER A 51 9.41 -9.67 -1.74
C SER A 51 8.46 -9.30 -0.60
N ASN A 52 7.40 -10.09 -0.39
CA ASN A 52 6.39 -9.84 0.64
C ASN A 52 5.75 -8.45 0.51
N ALA A 53 5.33 -8.11 -0.72
CA ALA A 53 4.61 -6.87 -1.01
C ALA A 53 3.42 -6.66 -0.07
N PHE A 54 2.74 -7.75 0.30
CA PHE A 54 1.85 -7.80 1.45
C PHE A 54 2.55 -8.51 2.62
N ASN A 55 2.54 -7.88 3.80
CA ASN A 55 3.02 -8.51 5.02
C ASN A 55 1.96 -8.39 6.10
N ARG A 56 1.53 -9.53 6.66
CA ARG A 56 0.52 -9.58 7.72
C ARG A 56 0.97 -8.87 9.00
N THR A 57 2.27 -8.73 9.25
CA THR A 57 2.81 -8.01 10.43
C THR A 57 3.02 -6.52 10.20
N SER A 58 2.80 -6.01 8.97
CA SER A 58 2.85 -4.56 8.70
C SER A 58 1.68 -3.81 9.34
N LEU A 59 1.75 -2.48 9.42
CA LEU A 59 0.60 -1.66 9.86
C LEU A 59 -0.65 -1.90 9.01
N PHE A 60 -0.49 -1.95 7.68
CA PHE A 60 -1.60 -2.29 6.80
C PHE A 60 -2.17 -3.67 7.12
N GLY A 61 -1.31 -4.68 7.25
CA GLY A 61 -1.74 -6.06 7.45
C GLY A 61 -2.35 -6.35 8.82
N SER A 62 -1.79 -5.79 9.89
CA SER A 62 -2.15 -6.13 11.28
C SER A 62 -3.14 -5.15 11.92
N VAL A 63 -3.22 -3.92 11.42
CA VAL A 63 -4.05 -2.86 12.00
C VAL A 63 -5.11 -2.43 11.02
N GLU A 64 -4.72 -1.88 9.88
CA GLU A 64 -5.66 -1.23 8.96
C GLU A 64 -6.62 -2.25 8.36
N LEU A 65 -6.09 -3.33 7.78
CA LEU A 65 -6.88 -4.38 7.15
C LEU A 65 -7.90 -4.92 8.16
N ASP A 66 -7.47 -5.30 9.35
CA ASP A 66 -8.34 -5.83 10.41
C ASP A 66 -9.44 -4.85 10.85
N SER A 67 -9.14 -3.56 10.85
CA SER A 67 -10.06 -2.48 11.22
C SER A 67 -11.06 -2.10 10.12
N LEU A 68 -10.90 -2.59 8.89
CA LEU A 68 -11.87 -2.35 7.82
C LEU A 68 -13.21 -3.02 8.12
N HIS A 69 -14.30 -2.27 7.90
CA HIS A 69 -15.66 -2.73 8.13
C HIS A 69 -16.33 -3.19 6.81
N PRO A 70 -16.67 -4.48 6.64
CA PRO A 70 -17.28 -5.00 5.41
C PRO A 70 -18.61 -4.35 5.02
N GLN A 71 -19.34 -3.79 5.99
CA GLN A 71 -20.60 -3.09 5.74
C GLN A 71 -20.39 -1.67 5.20
N ARG A 72 -19.24 -1.05 5.48
CA ARG A 72 -18.93 0.33 5.08
C ARG A 72 -18.04 0.38 3.85
N VAL A 73 -17.11 -0.55 3.72
CA VAL A 73 -16.22 -0.69 2.57
C VAL A 73 -16.82 -1.70 1.60
N HIS A 74 -17.26 -1.20 0.44
CA HIS A 74 -17.92 -2.00 -0.58
C HIS A 74 -16.93 -2.67 -1.54
N TYR A 75 -15.76 -2.08 -1.73
CA TYR A 75 -14.80 -2.53 -2.73
C TYR A 75 -13.35 -2.17 -2.38
N VAL A 76 -12.43 -3.09 -2.63
CA VAL A 76 -10.99 -2.90 -2.42
C VAL A 76 -10.24 -2.99 -3.75
N ASN A 77 -9.69 -1.88 -4.22
CA ASN A 77 -8.88 -1.82 -5.43
C ASN A 77 -7.41 -2.00 -5.09
N ILE A 78 -6.80 -3.11 -5.50
CA ILE A 78 -5.39 -3.39 -5.25
C ILE A 78 -4.60 -3.01 -6.49
N HIS A 79 -3.57 -2.17 -6.32
CA HIS A 79 -2.59 -1.88 -7.34
C HIS A 79 -1.24 -2.42 -6.90
N VAL A 80 -0.67 -3.33 -7.69
CA VAL A 80 0.70 -3.83 -7.47
C VAL A 80 1.58 -3.19 -8.52
N VAL A 81 2.50 -2.33 -8.08
CA VAL A 81 3.31 -1.51 -8.97
C VAL A 81 4.78 -1.85 -8.78
N ALA A 82 5.39 -2.37 -9.84
CA ALA A 82 6.83 -2.59 -9.87
C ALA A 82 7.57 -1.31 -10.29
N SER A 83 8.79 -1.15 -9.78
CA SER A 83 9.68 -0.07 -10.19
C SER A 83 10.09 -0.21 -11.66
N LEU A 84 10.23 0.92 -12.37
CA LEU A 84 10.55 0.94 -13.82
C LEU A 84 11.76 0.08 -14.23
N LYS A 85 12.81 0.07 -13.39
CA LYS A 85 14.05 -0.70 -13.59
C LYS A 85 14.22 -1.84 -12.58
N GLY A 86 13.23 -2.04 -11.71
CA GLY A 86 13.29 -3.03 -10.65
C GLY A 86 12.87 -4.42 -11.13
N PRO A 87 13.19 -5.47 -10.34
CA PRO A 87 12.64 -6.80 -10.59
C PRO A 87 11.11 -6.77 -10.41
N ARG A 88 10.41 -7.66 -11.10
CA ARG A 88 8.98 -7.92 -10.86
C ARG A 88 8.89 -9.16 -9.97
N ILE A 89 8.80 -8.98 -8.67
CA ILE A 89 8.85 -10.06 -7.67
C ILE A 89 7.44 -10.50 -7.25
N GLU A 90 6.56 -9.53 -7.02
CA GLU A 90 5.19 -9.72 -6.56
C GLU A 90 4.22 -9.20 -7.63
N SER A 91 3.06 -9.85 -7.76
CA SER A 91 2.02 -9.45 -8.72
C SER A 91 0.65 -9.89 -8.24
N CYS A 92 -0.41 -9.43 -8.88
CA CYS A 92 -1.79 -9.82 -8.56
C CYS A 92 -2.05 -11.34 -8.60
N SER A 93 -1.21 -12.08 -9.34
CA SER A 93 -1.32 -13.52 -9.51
C SER A 93 -0.22 -14.32 -8.80
N ARG A 94 0.64 -13.69 -8.00
CA ARG A 94 1.81 -14.35 -7.42
C ARG A 94 2.29 -13.71 -6.12
N GLY A 95 2.72 -14.56 -5.19
CA GLY A 95 3.39 -14.16 -3.96
C GLY A 95 2.41 -13.78 -2.86
N SER A 96 2.85 -12.96 -1.91
CA SER A 96 2.07 -12.53 -0.75
C SER A 96 0.79 -11.77 -1.10
N VAL A 97 0.68 -11.21 -2.32
CA VAL A 97 -0.56 -10.56 -2.77
C VAL A 97 -1.73 -11.55 -2.83
N LEU A 98 -1.47 -12.83 -3.10
CA LEU A 98 -2.50 -13.88 -3.06
C LEU A 98 -3.03 -14.10 -1.63
N ASP A 99 -2.18 -13.96 -0.62
CA ASP A 99 -2.61 -14.07 0.78
C ASP A 99 -3.54 -12.91 1.15
N LEU A 100 -3.23 -11.68 0.71
CA LEU A 100 -4.13 -10.53 0.86
C LEU A 100 -5.49 -10.79 0.20
N ILE A 101 -5.47 -11.27 -1.05
CA ILE A 101 -6.70 -11.59 -1.79
C ILE A 101 -7.54 -12.63 -1.03
N ASN A 102 -6.91 -13.68 -0.52
CA ASN A 102 -7.60 -14.71 0.27
C ASN A 102 -8.20 -14.12 1.56
N ILE A 103 -7.50 -13.23 2.27
CA ILE A 103 -8.04 -12.56 3.46
C ILE A 103 -9.26 -11.71 3.09
N LEU A 104 -9.19 -10.94 2.00
CA LEU A 104 -10.30 -10.11 1.55
C LEU A 104 -11.53 -10.94 1.16
N GLN A 105 -11.32 -12.05 0.45
CA GLN A 105 -12.38 -13.01 0.11
C GLN A 105 -13.03 -13.60 1.36
N ASN A 106 -12.23 -14.10 2.30
CA ASN A 106 -12.74 -14.73 3.53
C ASN A 106 -13.51 -13.75 4.42
N ARG A 107 -13.18 -12.45 4.34
CA ARG A 107 -13.89 -11.38 5.06
C ARG A 107 -15.08 -10.80 4.29
N GLY A 108 -15.37 -11.31 3.10
CA GLY A 108 -16.54 -10.92 2.30
C GLY A 108 -16.39 -9.61 1.52
N PHE A 109 -15.16 -9.10 1.36
CA PHE A 109 -14.93 -7.91 0.55
C PHE A 109 -14.95 -8.25 -0.94
N ARG A 110 -15.51 -7.35 -1.74
CA ARG A 110 -15.30 -7.34 -3.20
C ARG A 110 -13.96 -6.67 -3.48
N TRP A 111 -13.22 -7.17 -4.46
CA TRP A 111 -11.88 -6.67 -4.75
C TRP A 111 -11.56 -6.77 -6.25
N THR A 112 -10.63 -5.90 -6.69
CA THR A 112 -9.88 -6.03 -7.94
C THR A 112 -8.41 -5.98 -7.64
N CYS A 113 -7.60 -6.56 -8.53
CA CYS A 113 -6.17 -6.35 -8.51
C CYS A 113 -5.66 -6.00 -9.92
N LYS A 114 -4.86 -4.95 -10.02
CA LYS A 114 -4.24 -4.50 -11.27
C LYS A 114 -2.73 -4.35 -11.11
N ASP A 115 -1.99 -5.10 -11.91
CA ASP A 115 -0.54 -4.95 -12.03
C ASP A 115 -0.19 -3.75 -12.90
N ASN A 116 0.78 -2.94 -12.45
CA ASN A 116 1.41 -1.85 -13.21
C ASN A 116 0.40 -0.93 -13.90
N ASP A 117 -0.55 -0.38 -13.14
CA ASP A 117 -1.51 0.59 -13.65
C ASP A 117 -0.83 1.73 -14.42
N GLN A 118 -1.34 2.03 -15.61
CA GLN A 118 -0.71 2.96 -16.54
C GLN A 118 -0.49 4.35 -15.92
N MET A 119 -1.43 4.86 -15.12
CA MET A 119 -1.31 6.17 -14.47
C MET A 119 -0.21 6.12 -13.40
N LEU A 120 -0.18 5.07 -12.58
CA LEU A 120 0.84 4.89 -11.54
C LEU A 120 2.23 4.68 -12.13
N MET A 121 2.33 3.99 -13.27
CA MET A 121 3.58 3.84 -14.01
C MET A 121 4.05 5.17 -14.61
N MET A 122 3.13 6.00 -15.13
CA MET A 122 3.46 7.35 -15.61
C MET A 122 3.97 8.27 -14.49
N LEU A 123 3.42 8.17 -13.27
CA LEU A 123 3.91 8.96 -12.13
C LEU A 123 5.37 8.64 -11.78
N GLN A 124 5.83 7.40 -11.98
CA GLN A 124 7.24 7.05 -11.77
C GLN A 124 8.18 7.65 -12.85
N CYS A 125 7.65 8.04 -14.00
CA CYS A 125 8.42 8.55 -15.12
C CYS A 125 8.95 9.98 -14.93
N ASP A 126 8.28 10.78 -14.10
CA ASP A 126 8.72 12.14 -13.77
C ASP A 126 10.13 12.17 -13.15
N GLN A 127 10.51 11.06 -12.49
CA GLN A 127 11.80 10.89 -11.84
C GLN A 127 12.87 10.20 -12.71
N SER A 128 12.51 9.57 -13.85
CA SER A 128 13.51 8.94 -14.74
C SER A 128 13.06 8.86 -16.21
N GLN A 129 13.62 9.72 -17.06
CA GLN A 129 13.24 9.86 -18.48
C GLN A 129 13.59 8.65 -19.36
N ALA A 130 14.64 7.88 -19.04
CA ALA A 130 15.20 6.88 -19.95
C ALA A 130 14.37 5.60 -20.11
N SER A 131 13.49 5.28 -19.15
CA SER A 131 12.67 4.05 -19.17
C SER A 131 11.22 4.29 -19.59
N CYS A 132 10.87 5.55 -19.87
CA CYS A 132 9.52 5.97 -20.16
C CYS A 132 9.41 6.43 -21.61
N SER A 133 9.54 5.46 -22.53
CA SER A 133 9.18 5.68 -23.92
C SER A 133 7.66 5.76 -24.02
N VAL A 134 7.16 7.00 -24.12
CA VAL A 134 5.76 7.29 -24.37
C VAL A 134 5.44 6.94 -25.83
N THR A 135 5.27 5.65 -26.13
CA THR A 135 4.86 5.24 -27.49
C THR A 135 3.34 5.17 -27.66
N ASN A 136 2.53 5.41 -26.61
CA ASN A 136 1.06 5.25 -26.69
C ASN A 136 0.20 6.36 -26.07
N LEU A 137 0.72 7.54 -25.73
CA LEU A 137 -0.17 8.66 -25.34
C LEU A 137 -0.84 9.36 -26.54
N LYS A 138 -0.31 9.20 -27.76
CA LYS A 138 -0.94 9.76 -28.96
C LYS A 138 -2.26 9.07 -29.32
N SER A 139 -2.46 7.79 -28.99
CA SER A 139 -3.69 7.07 -29.33
C SER A 139 -4.84 7.31 -28.35
N VAL A 140 -4.55 7.68 -27.09
CA VAL A 140 -5.58 7.93 -26.08
C VAL A 140 -6.11 9.36 -26.16
N LEU A 141 -5.26 10.34 -26.47
CA LEU A 141 -5.66 11.75 -26.57
C LEU A 141 -6.32 12.13 -27.91
N LEU A 142 -6.05 11.39 -29.00
CA LEU A 142 -6.72 11.63 -30.29
C LEU A 142 -8.09 10.94 -30.42
N ASN A 143 -8.42 9.97 -29.57
CA ASN A 143 -9.71 9.26 -29.64
C ASN A 143 -10.82 9.91 -28.79
N GLN A 144 -10.58 11.10 -28.22
CA GLN A 144 -11.61 11.90 -27.54
C GLN A 144 -12.15 13.06 -28.40
N HIS A 145 -11.71 13.18 -29.65
CA HIS A 145 -12.22 14.14 -30.62
C HIS A 145 -12.39 13.51 -32.01
N THR A 146 -13.36 12.59 -32.13
CA THR A 146 -14.08 12.27 -33.36
C THR A 146 -15.48 11.83 -33.01
#